data_AF-A0A1T2KWX1-F1
#
_entry.id   AF-A0A1T2KWX1-F1
#
_cell.length_a   1.000
_cell.length_b   1.000
_cell.length_c   1.000
_cell.angle_alpha   90.00
_cell.angle_beta   90.00
_cell.angle_gamma   90.00
#
_symmetry.space_group_name_H-M   'P 1'
#
loop_
_entity.id
_entity.type
_entity.pdbx_description
1 polymer ?
#
loop_
_entity_poly.entity_id
_entity_poly.type
_entity_poly.pdbx_seq_one_letter_code
_entity_poly.pdbx_strand_id
1 'polypeptide(L)'
;MFHFFMPVNASEAEDPHYSEAGFFDLHLCHWPDRPPFFKAVFSTFDFDDIDYVSIENPDGSEITRLETSSFIEFRSKGRKKRAFLQDHELADTPKAGWYTAKIHLKDGTVAEAKDYVDPGQLPLAEKIYPEEAQEVTLPVTIRWNDNRN
;
A
#
# COMPACT_ATOMS: atom_id res chain seq x y z
N MET A 1 -8.24 11.03 28.88
CA MET A 1 -8.28 11.32 27.43
C MET A 1 -8.67 10.01 26.77
N PHE A 2 -9.84 9.93 26.14
CA PHE A 2 -10.32 8.69 25.53
C PHE A 2 -9.84 8.67 24.08
N HIS A 3 -8.87 7.80 23.76
CA HIS A 3 -8.53 7.49 22.38
C HIS A 3 -9.65 6.62 21.80
N PHE A 4 -10.43 7.19 20.89
CA PHE A 4 -11.45 6.46 20.15
C PHE A 4 -10.80 5.79 18.94
N PHE A 5 -10.28 4.59 19.12
CA PHE A 5 -10.00 3.70 18.00
C PHE A 5 -11.34 3.26 17.38
N MET A 6 -11.49 3.41 16.06
CA MET A 6 -12.66 2.86 15.40
C MET A 6 -12.59 1.33 15.41
N PRO A 7 -13.73 0.63 15.54
CA PRO A 7 -13.78 -0.80 15.35
C PRO A 7 -13.38 -1.09 13.90
N VAL A 8 -12.27 -1.81 13.75
CA VAL A 8 -11.85 -2.46 12.51
C VAL A 8 -13.01 -3.38 12.08
N ASN A 9 -13.46 -3.28 10.82
CA ASN A 9 -14.50 -4.22 10.33
C ASN A 9 -13.96 -5.65 10.41
N ALA A 10 -14.82 -6.66 10.59
CA ALA A 10 -14.36 -8.06 10.76
C ALA A 10 -13.43 -8.56 9.64
N SER A 11 -13.62 -8.12 8.39
CA SER A 11 -12.72 -8.42 7.27
C SER A 11 -11.39 -7.64 7.31
N GLU A 12 -11.38 -6.45 7.89
CA GLU A 12 -10.16 -5.66 8.14
C GLU A 12 -9.39 -6.22 9.36
N ALA A 13 -10.06 -6.92 10.28
CA ALA A 13 -9.44 -7.40 11.53
C ALA A 13 -8.56 -8.64 11.32
N GLU A 14 -8.83 -9.41 10.27
CA GLU A 14 -8.03 -10.57 9.86
C GLU A 14 -7.04 -10.23 8.74
N ASP A 15 -7.16 -9.05 8.14
CA ASP A 15 -6.31 -8.60 7.05
C ASP A 15 -5.04 -7.92 7.61
N PRO A 16 -3.84 -8.52 7.42
CA PRO A 16 -2.59 -7.98 7.97
C PRO A 16 -2.25 -6.57 7.51
N HIS A 17 -2.84 -6.09 6.40
CA HIS A 17 -2.64 -4.72 5.92
C HIS A 17 -3.21 -3.67 6.88
N TYR A 18 -4.13 -4.05 7.75
CA TYR A 18 -4.76 -3.16 8.70
C TYR A 18 -4.20 -3.36 10.11
N SER A 19 -4.03 -2.24 10.78
CA SER A 19 -3.82 -2.14 12.22
C SER A 19 -4.83 -1.17 12.80
N GLU A 20 -4.89 -1.09 14.13
CA GLU A 20 -5.67 -0.05 14.81
C GLU A 20 -5.21 1.38 14.43
N ALA A 21 -3.94 1.55 14.04
CA ALA A 21 -3.36 2.85 13.71
C ALA A 21 -3.48 3.23 12.22
N GLY A 22 -3.82 2.29 11.33
CA GLY A 22 -3.95 2.58 9.90
C GLY A 22 -3.80 1.37 8.99
N PHE A 23 -3.73 1.66 7.69
CA PHE A 23 -3.58 0.71 6.60
C PHE A 23 -2.21 0.87 5.94
N PHE A 24 -1.55 -0.24 5.63
CA PHE A 24 -0.26 -0.30 4.93
C PHE A 24 -0.35 -1.23 3.72
N ASP A 25 0.27 -0.83 2.60
CA ASP A 25 0.42 -1.61 1.37
C ASP A 25 1.78 -1.28 0.73
N LEU A 26 2.40 -2.27 0.10
CA LEU A 26 3.70 -2.13 -0.55
C LEU A 26 3.63 -2.63 -2.00
N HIS A 27 3.35 -1.72 -2.92
CA HIS A 27 3.23 -2.07 -4.33
C HIS A 27 4.59 -2.16 -5.02
N LEU A 28 4.94 -3.35 -5.55
CA LEU A 28 6.08 -3.51 -6.44
C LEU A 28 5.79 -2.92 -7.82
N CYS A 29 6.43 -1.78 -8.12
CA CYS A 29 6.32 -1.11 -9.40
C CYS A 29 7.42 -1.59 -10.35
N HIS A 30 7.02 -2.17 -11.49
CA HIS A 30 7.93 -2.67 -12.52
C HIS A 30 7.69 -1.91 -13.84
N TRP A 31 8.18 -0.68 -13.94
CA TRP A 31 7.94 0.20 -15.09
C TRP A 31 9.04 0.01 -16.15
N PRO A 32 8.75 0.11 -17.46
CA PRO A 32 9.71 -0.20 -18.52
C PRO A 32 10.84 0.84 -18.69
N ASP A 33 10.69 2.02 -18.09
CA ASP A 33 11.56 3.18 -18.27
C ASP A 33 12.48 3.47 -17.07
N ARG A 34 12.38 2.69 -15.99
CA ARG A 34 13.22 2.83 -14.79
C ARG A 34 13.43 1.49 -14.07
N PRO A 35 14.46 1.36 -13.21
CA PRO A 35 14.61 0.20 -12.35
C PRO A 35 13.35 -0.04 -11.49
N PRO A 36 13.03 -1.29 -11.15
CA PRO A 36 11.87 -1.60 -10.34
C PRO A 36 12.04 -1.01 -8.92
N PHE A 37 10.93 -0.64 -8.29
CA PHE A 37 10.93 0.07 -7.02
C PHE A 37 9.68 -0.29 -6.21
N PHE A 38 9.73 -0.12 -4.90
CA PHE A 38 8.53 -0.20 -4.07
C PHE A 38 7.85 1.16 -4.00
N LYS A 39 6.52 1.15 -4.10
CA LYS A 39 5.68 2.27 -3.70
C LYS A 39 5.03 1.90 -2.39
N ALA A 40 5.53 2.47 -1.30
CA ALA A 40 4.94 2.32 0.01
C ALA A 40 3.74 3.24 0.15
N VAL A 41 2.64 2.69 0.66
CA VAL A 41 1.42 3.44 0.97
C VAL A 41 1.05 3.19 2.42
N PHE A 42 1.00 4.25 3.21
CA PHE A 42 0.40 4.21 4.55
C PHE A 42 -0.77 5.18 4.59
N SER A 43 -1.90 4.79 5.20
CA SER A 43 -3.01 5.72 5.38
C SER A 43 -3.71 5.55 6.73
N THR A 44 -4.07 6.68 7.34
CA THR A 44 -4.65 6.70 8.68
C THR A 44 -5.70 7.80 8.84
N PHE A 45 -6.66 7.56 9.74
CA PHE A 45 -7.61 8.56 10.21
C PHE A 45 -7.07 9.37 11.40
N ASP A 46 -6.03 8.87 12.06
CA ASP A 46 -5.52 9.36 13.34
C ASP A 46 -4.09 9.92 13.14
N PHE A 47 -3.90 10.66 12.05
CA PHE A 47 -2.60 11.17 11.61
C PHE A 47 -1.93 12.12 12.62
N ASP A 48 -2.72 12.76 13.50
CA ASP A 48 -2.21 13.65 14.54
C ASP A 48 -1.59 12.86 15.72
N ASP A 49 -1.88 11.57 15.85
CA ASP A 49 -1.37 10.70 16.92
C ASP A 49 -0.11 9.92 16.49
N ILE A 50 0.22 9.95 15.20
CA ILE A 50 1.42 9.32 14.65
C ILE A 50 2.66 10.15 14.98
N ASP A 51 3.69 9.53 15.53
CA ASP A 51 5.05 10.09 15.61
C ASP A 51 5.81 9.79 14.31
N TYR A 52 5.92 8.51 13.94
CA TYR A 52 6.45 8.10 12.65
C TYR A 52 6.06 6.69 12.25
N VAL A 53 6.35 6.36 10.99
CA VAL A 53 6.21 5.01 10.45
C VAL A 53 7.54 4.59 9.85
N SER A 54 8.06 3.44 10.28
CA SER A 54 9.18 2.77 9.60
C SER A 54 8.69 1.55 8.84
N ILE A 55 9.37 1.22 7.77
CA ILE A 55 9.08 0.06 6.92
C ILE A 55 10.27 -0.88 7.00
N GLU A 56 10.01 -2.15 7.25
CA GLU A 56 10.99 -3.20 7.44
C GLU A 56 10.87 -4.28 6.35
N ASN A 57 12.03 -4.83 5.95
CA ASN A 57 12.13 -6.03 5.13
C ASN A 57 11.59 -7.27 5.88
N PRO A 58 11.38 -8.40 5.19
CA PRO A 58 10.97 -9.65 5.82
C PRO A 58 11.94 -10.20 6.88
N ASP A 59 13.20 -9.75 6.89
CA ASP A 59 14.19 -10.10 7.91
C ASP A 59 14.24 -9.11 9.09
N GLY A 60 13.37 -8.09 9.09
CA GLY A 60 13.30 -7.05 10.12
C GLY A 60 14.30 -5.90 9.93
N SER A 61 15.12 -5.91 8.88
CA SER A 61 15.98 -4.75 8.58
C SER A 61 15.15 -3.57 8.05
N GLU A 62 15.40 -2.36 8.56
CA GLU A 62 14.70 -1.16 8.12
C GLU A 62 15.03 -0.83 6.65
N ILE A 63 13.98 -0.59 5.85
CA ILE A 63 14.05 -0.05 4.50
C ILE A 63 14.12 1.47 4.57
N THR A 64 13.20 2.08 5.33
CA THR A 64 13.06 3.52 5.42
C THR A 64 12.15 3.93 6.57
N ARG A 65 12.17 5.21 6.89
CA ARG A 65 11.09 5.93 7.57
C ARG A 65 10.26 6.71 6.54
N LEU A 66 8.93 6.68 6.68
CA LEU A 66 8.05 7.46 5.80
C LEU A 66 8.12 8.95 6.14
N GLU A 67 8.21 9.79 5.11
CA GLU A 67 8.14 11.24 5.25
C GLU A 67 6.68 11.68 5.40
N THR A 68 6.31 12.13 6.60
CA THR A 68 4.91 12.51 6.90
C THR A 68 4.56 13.94 6.50
N SER A 69 5.52 14.74 6.03
CA SER A 69 5.23 16.09 5.50
C SER A 69 4.55 16.07 4.12
N SER A 70 4.68 14.99 3.36
CA SER A 70 4.05 14.82 2.04
C SER A 70 2.89 13.83 2.13
N PHE A 71 1.66 14.33 1.94
CA PHE A 71 0.46 13.51 2.04
C PHE A 71 -0.66 13.96 1.10
N ILE A 72 -1.56 13.03 0.83
CA ILE A 72 -2.85 13.27 0.19
C ILE A 72 -3.91 13.23 1.29
N GLU A 73 -4.62 14.35 1.50
CA GLU A 73 -5.78 14.40 2.40
C GLU A 73 -7.06 14.18 1.61
N PHE A 74 -7.92 13.27 2.10
CA PHE A 74 -9.21 12.96 1.50
C PHE A 74 -10.23 12.57 2.58
N ARG A 75 -11.49 12.38 2.19
CA ARG A 75 -12.54 11.92 3.10
C ARG A 75 -12.88 10.46 2.83
N SER A 76 -13.03 9.69 3.91
CA SER A 76 -13.50 8.29 3.87
C SER A 76 -14.28 8.01 5.15
N LYS A 77 -15.34 7.18 5.08
CA LYS A 77 -16.23 6.89 6.22
C LYS A 77 -16.66 8.16 7.00
N GLY A 78 -16.85 9.29 6.30
CA GLY A 78 -17.23 10.59 6.89
C GLY A 78 -16.11 11.38 7.60
N ARG A 79 -14.93 10.80 7.80
CA ARG A 79 -13.78 11.42 8.49
C ARG A 79 -12.68 11.83 7.50
N LYS A 80 -11.81 12.76 7.91
CA LYS A 80 -10.58 13.08 7.17
C LYS A 80 -9.60 11.91 7.32
N LYS A 81 -8.99 11.50 6.22
CA LYS A 81 -7.94 10.49 6.15
C LYS A 81 -6.74 11.10 5.43
N ARG A 82 -5.53 10.77 5.86
CA ARG A 82 -4.30 11.08 5.12
C ARG A 82 -3.69 9.80 4.58
N ALA A 83 -3.19 9.85 3.36
CA ALA A 83 -2.32 8.84 2.79
C ALA A 83 -0.95 9.43 2.50
N PHE A 84 0.08 8.69 2.89
CA PHE A 84 1.49 8.97 2.67
C PHE A 84 1.97 7.96 1.63
N LEU A 85 2.53 8.47 0.53
CA LEU A 85 2.96 7.66 -0.61
C LEU A 85 4.40 8.00 -0.91
N GLN A 86 5.27 6.99 -0.93
CA GLN A 86 6.70 7.20 -1.16
C GLN A 86 7.29 6.08 -2.00
N ASP A 87 8.15 6.47 -2.94
CA ASP A 87 8.92 5.54 -3.76
C ASP A 87 10.22 5.18 -3.03
N HIS A 88 10.57 3.90 -3.06
CA HIS A 88 11.81 3.36 -2.49
C HIS A 88 12.48 2.43 -3.48
N GLU A 89 13.78 2.62 -3.68
CA GLU A 89 14.59 1.70 -4.48
C GLU A 89 14.56 0.30 -3.86
N LEU A 90 14.54 -0.72 -4.71
CA LEU A 90 14.67 -2.09 -4.26
C LEU A 90 16.11 -2.35 -3.82
N ALA A 91 16.27 -3.14 -2.76
CA ALA A 91 17.55 -3.76 -2.46
C ALA A 91 18.01 -4.62 -3.64
N ASP A 92 19.32 -4.82 -3.79
CA ASP A 92 19.91 -5.64 -4.86
C ASP A 92 19.34 -7.07 -4.91
N THR A 93 18.84 -7.57 -3.79
CA THR A 93 18.20 -8.88 -3.67
C THR A 93 16.94 -8.76 -2.80
N PRO A 94 15.82 -8.30 -3.38
CA PRO A 94 14.59 -8.12 -2.63
C PRO A 94 14.00 -9.50 -2.28
N LYS A 95 13.58 -9.66 -1.02
CA LYS A 95 13.14 -10.96 -0.50
C LYS A 95 11.63 -11.09 -0.65
N ALA A 96 11.17 -12.29 -0.98
CA ALA A 96 9.76 -12.64 -0.82
C ALA A 96 9.43 -12.74 0.67
N GLY A 97 8.29 -12.19 1.09
CA GLY A 97 7.84 -12.30 2.47
C GLY A 97 6.97 -11.15 2.94
N TRP A 98 6.72 -11.14 4.24
CA TRP A 98 5.96 -10.10 4.93
C TRP A 98 6.83 -8.88 5.20
N TYR A 99 6.59 -7.82 4.47
CA TYR A 99 7.12 -6.49 4.78
C TYR A 99 6.25 -5.86 5.86
N THR A 100 6.86 -5.17 6.81
CA THR A 100 6.16 -4.68 8.01
C THR A 100 6.26 -3.16 8.10
N ALA A 101 5.14 -2.48 8.27
CA ALA A 101 5.09 -1.11 8.74
C ALA A 101 4.97 -1.10 10.27
N LYS A 102 5.96 -0.51 10.95
CA LYS A 102 5.92 -0.19 12.38
C LYS A 102 5.40 1.23 12.54
N ILE A 103 4.23 1.36 13.17
CA ILE A 103 3.54 2.63 13.33
C ILE A 103 3.75 3.09 14.77
N HIS A 104 4.69 4.00 14.95
CA HIS A 104 5.05 4.57 16.25
C HIS A 104 4.10 5.72 16.58
N LEU A 105 3.35 5.56 17.66
CA LEU A 105 2.43 6.56 18.17
C LEU A 105 3.12 7.47 19.18
N LYS A 106 2.61 8.70 19.32
CA LYS A 106 3.15 9.70 20.26
C LYS A 106 3.04 9.31 21.72
N ASP A 107 2.17 8.35 22.05
CA ASP A 107 2.04 7.80 23.41
C ASP A 107 3.06 6.68 23.72
N GLY A 108 3.89 6.30 22.74
CA GLY A 108 4.91 5.26 22.85
C GLY A 108 4.46 3.87 22.39
N THR A 109 3.18 3.70 22.03
CA THR A 109 2.65 2.45 21.48
C THR A 109 3.17 2.22 20.05
N VAL A 110 3.35 0.96 19.67
CA VAL A 110 3.73 0.57 18.30
C VAL A 110 2.69 -0.41 17.76
N ALA A 111 2.02 -0.01 16.70
CA ALA A 111 1.13 -0.89 15.94
C ALA A 111 1.86 -1.48 14.73
N GLU A 112 1.41 -2.64 14.25
CA GLU A 112 1.98 -3.31 13.08
C GLU A 112 0.92 -3.53 12.00
N ALA A 113 1.28 -3.21 10.77
CA ALA A 113 0.57 -3.63 9.57
C ALA A 113 1.58 -4.25 8.60
N LYS A 114 1.14 -5.23 7.80
CA LYS A 114 2.01 -6.08 6.96
C LYS A 114 1.40 -6.30 5.59
N ASP A 115 2.27 -6.37 4.60
CA ASP A 115 1.93 -6.77 3.24
C ASP A 115 2.89 -7.88 2.79
N TYR A 116 2.35 -8.91 2.12
CA TYR A 116 3.14 -10.00 1.57
C TYR A 116 3.50 -9.70 0.12
N VAL A 117 4.78 -9.51 -0.14
CA VAL A 117 5.29 -9.23 -1.48
C VAL A 117 6.23 -10.35 -1.92
N ASP A 118 6.06 -10.81 -3.16
CA ASP A 118 6.99 -11.73 -3.83
C ASP A 118 7.56 -11.08 -5.10
N PRO A 119 8.72 -10.40 -4.99
CA PRO A 119 9.34 -9.74 -6.13
C PRO A 119 9.72 -10.68 -7.28
N GLY A 120 9.91 -11.99 -7.00
CA GLY A 120 10.32 -12.97 -7.99
C GLY A 120 9.22 -13.38 -8.97
N GLN A 121 7.96 -13.03 -8.70
CA GLN A 121 6.82 -13.45 -9.52
C GLN A 121 6.47 -12.47 -10.66
N LEU A 122 7.06 -11.28 -10.70
CA LEU A 122 6.69 -10.25 -11.66
C LEU A 122 7.70 -10.17 -12.82
N PRO A 123 7.37 -10.68 -14.03
CA PRO A 123 8.21 -10.46 -15.20
C PRO A 123 8.30 -8.96 -15.53
N LEU A 124 9.35 -8.57 -16.26
CA LEU A 124 9.49 -7.22 -16.77
C LEU A 124 8.25 -6.81 -17.57
N ALA A 125 7.72 -5.62 -17.30
CA ALA A 125 6.67 -5.05 -18.12
C ALA A 125 7.20 -4.88 -19.55
N GLU A 126 6.65 -5.66 -20.47
CA GLU A 126 6.99 -5.53 -21.89
C GLU A 126 6.31 -4.30 -22.48
N LYS A 127 6.97 -3.64 -23.42
CA LYS A 127 6.33 -2.59 -24.21
C LYS A 127 5.23 -3.23 -25.05
N ILE A 128 3.99 -2.93 -24.73
CA ILE A 128 2.86 -3.22 -25.62
C ILE A 128 2.95 -2.21 -26.77
N TYR A 129 3.47 -2.66 -27.91
CA TYR A 129 3.22 -1.97 -29.17
C TYR A 129 1.84 -2.41 -29.63
N PRO A 130 0.81 -1.53 -29.63
CA PRO A 130 -0.39 -1.88 -30.35
C PRO A 130 0.03 -2.17 -31.80
N GLU A 131 -0.35 -3.33 -32.33
CA GLU A 131 -0.42 -3.49 -33.79
C GLU A 131 -1.31 -2.38 -34.35
N GLU A 132 -1.12 -2.02 -35.64
CA GLU A 132 -1.73 -0.83 -36.26
C GLU A 132 -3.13 -0.52 -35.70
N ALA A 133 -3.32 0.72 -35.26
CA ALA A 133 -4.51 1.14 -34.53
C ALA A 133 -5.78 0.73 -35.29
N GLN A 134 -6.45 -0.31 -34.78
CA GLN A 134 -7.74 -0.73 -35.29
C GLN A 134 -8.81 0.07 -34.56
N GLU A 135 -9.65 0.80 -35.31
CA GLU A 135 -10.85 1.38 -34.72
C GLU A 135 -11.79 0.25 -34.27
N VAL A 136 -11.94 0.12 -32.95
CA VAL A 136 -12.91 -0.79 -32.34
C VAL A 136 -14.08 0.03 -31.84
N THR A 137 -15.29 -0.29 -32.28
CA THR A 137 -16.52 0.30 -31.72
C THR A 137 -16.69 -0.21 -30.30
N LEU A 138 -16.42 0.66 -29.31
CA LEU A 138 -16.63 0.33 -27.91
C LEU A 138 -18.13 0.23 -27.62
N PRO A 139 -18.58 -0.74 -26.81
CA PRO A 139 -19.96 -0.82 -26.38
C PRO A 139 -20.30 0.41 -25.51
N VAL A 140 -21.49 0.98 -25.72
CA VAL A 140 -22.02 2.09 -24.90
C VAL A 140 -22.29 1.65 -23.44
N THR A 141 -22.26 0.34 -23.16
CA THR A 141 -22.49 -0.21 -21.83
C THR A 141 -21.68 -1.50 -21.65
N ILE A 142 -20.86 -1.55 -20.59
CA ILE A 142 -20.16 -2.76 -20.15
C ILE A 142 -21.03 -3.46 -19.12
N ARG A 143 -21.27 -4.76 -19.28
CA ARG A 143 -21.98 -5.61 -18.31
C ARG A 143 -21.16 -6.87 -18.05
N TRP A 144 -21.15 -7.32 -16.80
CA TRP A 144 -20.61 -8.64 -16.45
C TRP A 144 -21.49 -9.73 -17.07
N ASN A 145 -20.87 -10.71 -17.71
CA ASN A 145 -21.54 -11.93 -18.11
C ASN A 145 -21.51 -12.89 -16.92
N ASP A 146 -22.60 -12.97 -16.17
CA ASP A 146 -22.79 -14.00 -15.14
C ASP A 146 -23.08 -15.36 -15.81
N ASN A 147 -22.10 -15.93 -16.50
CA ASN A 147 -22.16 -17.34 -16.91
C ASN A 147 -21.57 -18.21 -15.81
N ARG A 148 -22.33 -18.36 -14.71
CA ARG A 148 -22.15 -19.45 -13.75
C ARG A 148 -23.16 -20.55 -14.09
N ASN A 149 -22.68 -21.57 -14.79
CA ASN A 149 -23.26 -22.92 -14.75
C ASN A 149 -22.33 -23.80 -13.91
#